data_AF-A0A087SRG1-F1
#
_entry.id   AF-A0A087SRG1-F1
#
_cell.length_a   1.000
_cell.length_b   1.000
_cell.length_c   1.000
_cell.angle_alpha   90.00
_cell.angle_beta   90.00
_cell.angle_gamma   90.00
#
_symmetry.space_group_name_H-M   'P 1'
#
loop_
_entity.id
_entity.type
_entity.pdbx_description
1 polymer ?
#
loop_
_entity_poly.entity_id
_entity_poly.type
_entity_poly.pdbx_seq_one_letter_code
_entity_poly.pdbx_strand_id
1 'polypeptide(L)'
;MAVNEEGDRGTEQRELADAVDKDFWEGSNWELLGKAASITIPTLVVMALLVGIFAAKFYNSGANTFLEMPKGPDDTAKLYQRAPE
;
A
#
# COMPACT_ATOMS: atom_id res chain seq x y z
N MET A 1 2.13 -52.31 -39.23
CA MET A 1 1.23 -51.17 -38.94
C MET A 1 2.00 -50.22 -38.07
N ALA A 2 2.56 -49.16 -38.66
CA ALA A 2 3.23 -48.10 -37.92
C ALA A 2 2.17 -47.04 -37.60
N VAL A 3 1.96 -46.78 -36.32
CA VAL A 3 1.09 -45.71 -35.83
C VAL A 3 1.85 -44.40 -36.07
N ASN A 4 1.32 -43.54 -36.94
CA ASN A 4 1.86 -42.21 -37.18
C ASN A 4 1.51 -41.30 -35.99
N GLU A 5 2.46 -41.07 -35.09
CA GLU A 5 2.34 -40.19 -33.90
C GLU A 5 2.73 -38.72 -34.17
N GLU A 6 2.76 -38.28 -35.44
CA GLU A 6 3.25 -36.94 -35.82
C GLU A 6 2.17 -35.86 -35.91
N GLY A 7 0.89 -36.20 -35.68
CA GLY A 7 -0.24 -35.28 -35.88
C GLY A 7 -0.57 -34.33 -34.72
N ASP A 8 -0.03 -34.56 -33.51
CA ASP A 8 -0.56 -33.95 -32.28
C ASP A 8 0.22 -32.71 -31.79
N ARG A 9 1.53 -32.66 -32.07
CA ARG A 9 2.43 -31.61 -31.55
C ARG A 9 2.25 -30.23 -32.20
N GLY A 10 1.62 -30.17 -33.38
CA GLY A 10 1.42 -28.92 -34.13
C GLY A 10 0.22 -28.10 -33.64
N THR A 11 -0.76 -28.77 -33.03
CA THR A 11 -1.95 -28.17 -32.42
C THR A 11 -1.65 -27.67 -31.01
N GLU A 12 -0.92 -28.44 -30.21
CA GLU A 12 -0.52 -28.05 -28.85
C GLU A 12 0.37 -26.79 -28.83
N GLN A 13 1.31 -26.65 -29.77
CA GLN A 13 2.16 -25.46 -29.85
C GLN A 13 1.40 -24.21 -30.30
N ARG A 14 0.34 -24.35 -31.09
CA ARG A 14 -0.53 -23.24 -31.47
C ARG A 14 -1.45 -22.80 -30.34
N GLU A 15 -2.01 -23.75 -29.58
CA GLU A 15 -2.78 -23.41 -28.38
C GLU A 15 -1.92 -22.75 -27.29
N LEU A 16 -0.66 -23.20 -27.09
CA LEU A 16 0.26 -22.53 -26.17
C LEU A 16 0.62 -21.12 -26.64
N ALA A 17 0.78 -20.89 -27.95
CA ALA A 17 1.05 -19.57 -28.49
C ALA A 17 -0.15 -18.61 -28.31
N ASP A 18 -1.38 -19.08 -28.59
CA ASP A 18 -2.61 -18.30 -28.36
C ASP A 18 -2.90 -18.09 -26.87
N ALA A 19 -2.45 -18.99 -25.99
CA ALA A 19 -2.57 -18.83 -24.53
C ALA A 19 -1.52 -17.87 -23.94
N VAL A 20 -0.36 -17.71 -24.58
CA VAL A 20 0.66 -16.71 -24.23
C VAL A 20 0.20 -15.31 -24.67
N ASP A 21 -0.56 -15.19 -25.76
CA ASP A 21 -1.13 -13.91 -26.24
C ASP A 21 -2.39 -13.47 -25.47
N LYS A 22 -3.06 -14.37 -24.73
CA LYS A 22 -4.06 -13.97 -23.73
C LYS A 22 -3.36 -13.56 -22.45
N ASP A 23 -2.93 -12.30 -22.42
CA ASP A 23 -2.29 -11.64 -21.30
C ASP A 23 -2.94 -12.05 -19.96
N PHE A 24 -2.14 -12.57 -19.03
CA PHE A 24 -2.57 -12.97 -17.68
C PHE A 24 -3.33 -11.85 -16.93
N TRP A 25 -3.09 -10.61 -17.35
CA TRP A 25 -3.69 -9.38 -16.82
C TRP A 25 -5.05 -9.03 -17.44
N GLU A 26 -5.40 -9.63 -18.58
CA GLU A 26 -6.66 -9.45 -19.28
C GLU A 26 -7.67 -10.52 -18.85
N GLY A 27 -8.19 -10.37 -17.64
CA GLY A 27 -9.28 -11.19 -17.13
C GLY A 27 -10.35 -10.30 -16.48
N SER A 28 -11.63 -10.67 -16.60
CA SER A 28 -12.75 -9.91 -16.01
C SER A 28 -12.57 -9.63 -14.51
N ASN A 29 -11.87 -10.53 -13.80
CA ASN A 29 -11.57 -10.39 -12.39
C ASN A 29 -10.52 -9.29 -12.10
N TRP A 30 -9.52 -9.13 -12.99
CA TRP A 30 -8.53 -8.05 -12.90
C TRP A 30 -9.15 -6.69 -13.25
N GLU A 31 -10.10 -6.66 -14.18
CA GLU A 31 -10.86 -5.45 -14.49
C GLU A 31 -11.74 -5.01 -13.30
N LEU A 32 -12.39 -5.95 -12.62
CA LEU A 32 -13.18 -5.68 -11.41
C LEU A 32 -12.27 -5.18 -10.28
N LEU A 33 -11.12 -5.82 -10.07
CA LEU A 33 -10.15 -5.42 -9.06
C LEU A 33 -9.59 -4.02 -9.36
N GLY A 34 -9.29 -3.72 -10.62
CA GLY A 34 -8.86 -2.40 -11.07
C GLY A 34 -9.93 -1.33 -10.84
N LYS A 35 -11.20 -1.63 -11.11
CA LYS A 35 -12.34 -0.72 -10.83
C LYS A 35 -12.58 -0.52 -9.32
N ALA A 36 -12.44 -1.57 -8.52
CA ALA A 36 -12.55 -1.44 -7.06
C ALA A 36 -11.38 -0.61 -6.49
N ALA A 37 -10.16 -0.85 -6.98
CA ALA A 37 -8.97 -0.12 -6.57
C ALA A 37 -9.02 1.37 -6.96
N SER A 38 -9.57 1.70 -8.14
CA SER A 38 -9.65 3.09 -8.61
C SER A 38 -10.54 3.98 -7.73
N ILE A 39 -11.52 3.40 -7.03
CA ILE A 39 -12.37 4.12 -6.07
C ILE A 39 -11.79 4.02 -4.66
N THR A 40 -11.36 2.81 -4.26
CA THR A 40 -10.93 2.55 -2.88
C THR A 40 -9.65 3.29 -2.52
N ILE A 41 -8.67 3.35 -3.44
CA ILE A 41 -7.38 4.00 -3.17
C ILE A 41 -7.56 5.50 -2.89
N PRO A 42 -8.24 6.30 -3.74
CA PRO A 42 -8.52 7.70 -3.43
C PRO A 42 -9.28 7.89 -2.12
N THR A 43 -10.27 7.04 -1.84
CA THR A 43 -11.02 7.10 -0.57
C THR A 43 -10.11 6.88 0.63
N LEU A 44 -9.22 5.89 0.58
CA LEU A 44 -8.25 5.63 1.64
C LEU A 44 -7.29 6.81 1.84
N VAL A 45 -6.84 7.45 0.76
CA VAL A 45 -5.99 8.65 0.84
C VAL A 45 -6.72 9.80 1.55
N VAL A 46 -7.97 10.07 1.18
CA VAL A 46 -8.78 11.12 1.85
C VAL A 46 -8.98 10.79 3.33
N MET A 47 -9.28 9.53 3.67
CA MET A 47 -9.43 9.10 5.07
C MET A 47 -8.12 9.27 5.86
N ALA A 48 -6.98 8.93 5.27
CA ALA A 48 -5.67 9.12 5.91
C ALA A 48 -5.38 10.61 6.20
N LEU A 49 -5.73 11.50 5.27
CA LEU A 49 -5.59 12.95 5.48
C LEU A 49 -6.50 13.44 6.62
N LEU A 50 -7.76 12.98 6.67
CA LEU A 50 -8.68 13.34 7.75
C LEU A 50 -8.19 12.86 9.12
N VAL A 51 -7.70 11.62 9.20
CA VAL A 51 -7.10 11.08 10.43
C VAL A 51 -5.86 11.87 10.83
N GLY A 52 -4.99 12.23 9.86
CA GLY A 52 -3.81 13.06 10.11
C GLY A 52 -4.17 14.45 10.65
N ILE A 53 -5.16 15.12 10.07
CA ILE A 53 -5.65 16.43 10.53
C ILE A 53 -6.26 16.31 11.93
N PHE A 54 -7.08 15.28 12.17
CA PHE A 54 -7.65 15.01 13.49
C PHE A 54 -6.54 14.79 14.52
N ALA A 55 -5.58 13.91 14.22
CA ALA A 55 -4.45 13.65 15.09
C ALA A 55 -3.63 14.91 15.38
N ALA A 56 -3.33 15.72 14.36
CA ALA A 56 -2.61 16.98 14.52
C ALA A 56 -3.36 17.98 15.40
N LYS A 57 -4.69 18.02 15.35
CA LYS A 57 -5.48 18.90 16.23
C LYS A 57 -5.57 18.38 17.66
N PHE A 58 -5.82 17.08 17.85
CA PHE A 58 -6.17 16.55 19.17
C PHE A 58 -4.97 16.01 19.95
N TYR A 59 -3.96 15.42 19.31
CA TYR A 59 -2.76 14.95 20.03
C TYR A 59 -1.77 16.07 20.32
N ASN A 60 -1.68 17.07 19.44
CA ASN A 60 -0.74 18.19 19.63
C ASN A 60 -1.20 19.16 20.73
N SER A 61 -2.49 19.12 21.10
CA SER A 61 -3.05 19.91 22.22
C SER A 61 -2.61 19.43 23.61
N GLY A 62 -1.89 18.30 23.71
CA GLY A 62 -1.39 17.73 24.97
C GLY A 62 0.12 17.87 25.19
N ALA A 63 0.88 18.32 24.19
CA ALA A 63 2.32 18.49 24.28
C ALA A 63 2.70 19.78 25.04
N ASN A 64 2.24 19.89 26.29
CA ASN A 64 2.65 20.95 27.19
C ASN A 64 4.01 20.66 27.82
N THR A 65 4.49 19.41 27.75
CA THR A 65 5.73 18.96 28.38
C THR A 65 6.84 18.87 27.34
N PHE A 66 7.82 19.76 27.44
CA PHE A 66 9.01 19.79 26.60
C PHE A 66 10.18 19.12 27.33
N LEU A 67 11.01 18.40 26.59
CA LEU A 67 12.19 17.70 27.10
C LEU A 67 13.40 18.61 26.89
N GLU A 68 14.00 19.13 27.96
CA GLU A 68 15.26 19.86 27.85
C GLU A 68 16.40 18.85 27.83
N MET A 69 17.18 18.88 26.75
CA MET A 69 18.37 18.05 26.63
C MET A 69 19.41 18.49 27.67
N PRO A 70 20.05 17.52 28.35
CA PRO A 70 21.08 17.82 29.34
C PRO A 70 22.25 18.55 28.66
N LYS A 71 22.66 19.70 29.22
CA LYS A 71 23.69 20.58 28.63
C LYS A 71 25.11 20.17 29.02
N GLY A 72 25.26 19.14 29.85
CA GLY A 72 26.54 18.67 30.35
C GLY A 72 26.49 17.20 30.75
N PRO A 73 27.67 16.59 30.96
CA PRO A 73 27.81 15.16 31.25
C PRO A 73 27.19 14.72 32.59
N ASP A 74 27.01 15.66 33.53
CA ASP A 74 26.40 15.40 34.84
C ASP A 74 24.93 15.85 34.94
N ASP A 75 24.35 16.38 33.86
CA ASP A 75 22.98 16.92 33.87
C ASP A 75 21.99 15.83 33.44
N THR A 76 20.86 15.73 34.13
CA THR A 76 19.77 14.81 33.77
C THR A 76 18.73 15.52 32.91
N ALA A 77 18.10 14.81 31.98
CA ALA A 77 17.00 15.35 31.19
C ALA A 77 15.87 15.87 32.10
N LYS A 78 15.48 17.13 31.91
CA LYS A 78 14.41 17.79 32.68
C LYS A 78 13.19 17.98 31.78
N LEU A 79 12.01 17.71 32.34
CA LEU A 79 10.72 17.94 31.69
C LEU A 79 10.16 19.28 32.16
N TYR A 80 9.82 20.18 31.22
CA TYR A 80 9.21 21.47 31.52
C TYR A 80 7.80 21.53 30.98
N GLN A 81 6.85 21.92 31.82
CA GLN A 81 5.47 22.13 31.41
C GLN A 81 5.25 23.61 31.09
N ARG A 82 4.78 23.94 29.88
CA ARG A 82 4.38 25.32 29.54
C ARG A 82 3.17 25.72 30.40
N ALA A 83 3.27 26.87 31.06
CA ALA A 83 2.17 27.40 31.88
C ALA A 83 0.94 27.69 30.98
N PRO A 84 -0.29 27.38 31.44
CA PRO A 84 -1.50 27.74 30.71
C PRO A 84 -1.64 29.26 30.64
N GLU A 85 -1.92 29.78 29.44
CA GLU A 85 -2.28 31.20 29.21
C GLU A 85 -3.73 31.46 29.60
#